data_AF-A0A4Y2UDZ4-F1
#
_entry.id   AF-A0A4Y2UDZ4-F1
#
_cell.length_a   1.000
_cell.length_b   1.000
_cell.length_c   1.000
_cell.angle_alpha   90.00
_cell.angle_beta   90.00
_cell.angle_gamma   90.00
#
_symmetry.space_group_name_H-M   'P 1'
#
loop_
_entity.id
_entity.type
_entity.pdbx_description
1 polymer ?
#
loop_
_entity_poly.entity_id
_entity_poly.type
_entity_poly.pdbx_seq_one_letter_code
_entity_poly.pdbx_strand_id
1 'polypeptide(L)'
;MDLRGIAEGKPRFRCGMYRVDPLTGRVFVSLSADSTCYNQLRSATDGYESLILTPFPEKSPPGPVLHAHCRFPDWVQGQWEGMQVLRNVLIYKDHSRLQRLSLTCLRRENDTPEDRFIVFSSTHCGEESYNCVWLKRRSLNVMEFQIGSQPSHMYSDTLCHDLQFSDDAWTTQGRDKPTQMFPCPITGDYTGILPENPGLCAKVASDCNNPDVMFYTVSNCANKSQVFE
;
A
#
# COMPACT_ATOMS: atom_id res chain seq x y z
N MET A 1 -17.14 -12.34 -21.25
CA MET A 1 -16.50 -13.32 -22.14
C MET A 1 -15.50 -12.56 -23.00
N ASP A 2 -14.21 -12.68 -22.69
CA ASP A 2 -13.14 -12.05 -23.47
C ASP A 2 -12.62 -13.07 -24.48
N LEU A 3 -12.96 -12.86 -25.75
CA LEU A 3 -12.62 -13.71 -26.89
C LEU A 3 -11.30 -13.22 -27.51
N ARG A 4 -10.19 -13.37 -26.78
CA ARG A 4 -8.85 -13.32 -27.39
C ARG A 4 -8.27 -14.71 -27.33
N GLY A 5 -8.33 -15.39 -28.48
CA GLY A 5 -7.74 -16.70 -28.67
C GLY A 5 -6.32 -16.73 -28.14
N ILE A 6 -6.04 -17.70 -27.27
CA ILE A 6 -4.68 -18.06 -26.87
C ILE A 6 -3.97 -18.39 -28.18
N ALA A 7 -3.05 -17.52 -28.62
CA ALA A 7 -2.19 -17.83 -29.75
C ALA A 7 -1.37 -19.07 -29.38
N GLU A 8 -1.73 -20.23 -29.95
CA GLU A 8 -0.96 -21.47 -29.77
C GLU A 8 0.50 -21.18 -30.14
N GLY A 9 1.38 -21.32 -29.15
CA GLY A 9 2.83 -21.17 -29.31
C GLY A 9 3.48 -19.98 -28.60
N LYS A 10 2.72 -19.02 -28.03
CA LYS A 10 3.33 -17.99 -27.16
C LYS A 10 3.33 -18.44 -25.69
N PRO A 11 4.49 -18.45 -25.01
CA PRO A 11 4.57 -18.83 -23.61
C PRO A 11 3.84 -17.80 -22.74
N ARG A 12 3.07 -18.30 -21.75
CA ARG A 12 2.26 -17.48 -20.84
C ARG A 12 3.11 -16.58 -19.93
N PHE A 13 4.31 -17.03 -19.59
CA PHE A 13 5.28 -16.29 -18.78
C PHE A 13 6.64 -16.31 -19.47
N ARG A 14 7.39 -15.23 -19.35
CA ARG A 14 8.76 -15.08 -19.85
C ARG A 14 9.63 -14.57 -18.73
N CYS A 15 10.89 -14.97 -18.71
CA CYS A 15 11.85 -14.42 -17.78
C CYS A 15 12.38 -13.10 -18.32
N GLY A 16 12.78 -12.21 -17.41
CA GLY A 16 13.37 -10.93 -17.77
C GLY A 16 14.58 -10.61 -16.92
N MET A 17 15.54 -9.93 -17.53
CA MET A 17 16.65 -9.28 -16.83
C MET A 17 16.47 -7.78 -16.95
N TYR A 18 16.73 -7.04 -15.87
CA TYR A 18 16.71 -5.59 -15.91
C TYR A 18 17.94 -4.97 -15.25
N ARG A 19 18.33 -3.77 -15.72
CA ARG A 19 19.40 -2.96 -15.16
C ARG A 19 19.02 -1.49 -15.24
N VAL A 20 19.23 -0.77 -14.15
CA VAL A 20 19.07 0.69 -14.10
C VAL A 20 20.43 1.34 -14.36
N ASP A 21 20.48 2.29 -15.29
CA ASP A 21 21.64 3.15 -15.47
C ASP A 21 21.66 4.23 -14.37
N PRO A 22 22.68 4.27 -13.51
CA PRO A 22 22.74 5.20 -12.39
C PRO A 22 22.86 6.68 -12.81
N LEU A 23 23.32 6.97 -14.03
CA LEU A 23 23.49 8.35 -14.50
C LEU A 23 22.21 8.91 -15.11
N THR A 24 21.54 8.11 -15.95
CA THR A 24 20.36 8.57 -16.70
C THR A 24 19.04 8.12 -16.07
N GLY A 25 19.07 7.17 -15.14
CA GLY A 25 17.88 6.51 -14.59
C GLY A 25 17.16 5.59 -15.57
N ARG A 26 17.67 5.42 -16.80
CA ARG A 26 17.05 4.53 -17.80
C ARG A 26 17.09 3.09 -17.32
N VAL A 27 15.99 2.38 -17.53
CA VAL A 27 15.86 0.95 -17.19
C VAL A 27 15.92 0.14 -18.47
N PHE A 28 16.98 -0.64 -18.60
CA PHE A 28 17.12 -1.62 -19.67
C PHE A 28 16.45 -2.91 -19.21
N VAL A 29 15.56 -3.45 -20.04
CA VAL A 29 14.84 -4.69 -19.77
C VAL A 29 14.97 -5.58 -20.99
N SER A 30 15.40 -6.83 -20.80
CA SER A 30 15.38 -7.84 -21.86
C SER A 30 14.59 -9.05 -21.41
N LEU A 31 13.81 -9.63 -22.31
CA LEU A 31 12.95 -10.79 -22.08
C LEU A 31 13.43 -12.00 -22.89
N SER A 32 13.29 -13.20 -22.34
CA SER A 32 13.55 -14.45 -23.05
C SER A 32 12.45 -14.78 -24.07
N ALA A 33 12.78 -15.61 -25.06
CA ALA A 33 11.80 -16.10 -26.04
C ALA A 33 10.72 -16.99 -25.38
N ASP A 34 11.10 -17.70 -24.31
CA ASP A 34 10.28 -18.66 -23.59
C ASP A 34 10.42 -18.55 -22.05
N SER A 35 9.88 -19.52 -21.31
CA SER A 35 9.91 -19.56 -19.84
C SER A 35 11.18 -20.18 -19.24
N THR A 36 12.21 -20.48 -20.04
CA THR A 36 13.41 -21.19 -19.58
C THR A 36 14.47 -20.28 -18.96
N CYS A 37 14.33 -18.96 -19.10
CA CYS A 37 15.25 -17.93 -18.61
C CYS A 37 16.66 -17.91 -19.22
N TYR A 38 17.03 -18.87 -20.06
CA TYR A 38 18.32 -18.89 -20.75
C TYR A 38 18.18 -18.83 -22.28
N ASN A 39 17.01 -19.19 -22.84
CA ASN A 39 16.78 -19.13 -24.27
C ASN A 39 16.69 -17.66 -24.73
N GLN A 40 17.75 -17.22 -25.42
CA GLN A 40 17.87 -15.86 -25.96
C GLN A 40 17.68 -14.80 -24.86
N LEU A 41 18.34 -14.98 -23.72
CA LEU A 41 18.44 -13.98 -22.66
C LEU A 41 19.86 -14.02 -22.10
N ARG A 42 20.69 -13.04 -22.49
CA ARG A 42 22.12 -12.98 -22.13
C ARG A 42 22.41 -11.88 -21.12
N SER A 43 21.74 -10.74 -21.23
CA SER A 43 21.89 -9.60 -20.34
C SER A 43 20.62 -8.75 -20.33
N ALA A 44 20.60 -7.71 -19.49
CA ALA A 44 19.50 -6.73 -19.46
C ALA A 44 19.39 -5.85 -20.73
N THR A 45 20.35 -5.94 -21.65
CA THR A 45 20.37 -5.21 -22.93
C THR A 45 20.39 -6.13 -24.15
N ASP A 46 20.41 -7.45 -23.93
CA ASP A 46 20.56 -8.46 -24.99
C ASP A 46 19.70 -9.69 -24.65
N GLY A 47 18.56 -9.76 -25.30
CA GLY A 47 17.62 -10.88 -25.27
C GLY A 47 16.67 -10.85 -26.47
N TYR A 48 15.76 -11.82 -26.54
CA TYR A 48 14.80 -11.98 -27.63
C TYR A 48 14.01 -10.69 -27.90
N GLU A 49 13.59 -10.01 -26.82
CA GLU A 49 12.96 -8.71 -26.87
C GLU A 49 13.66 -7.80 -25.86
N SER A 50 14.06 -6.59 -26.28
CA SER A 50 14.76 -5.63 -25.43
C SER A 50 14.09 -4.27 -25.49
N LEU A 51 13.86 -3.70 -24.31
CA LEU A 51 13.16 -2.45 -24.08
C LEU A 51 14.08 -1.50 -23.30
N ILE A 52 14.00 -0.21 -23.64
CA ILE A 52 14.65 0.85 -22.87
C ILE A 52 13.56 1.74 -22.31
N LEU A 53 13.28 1.61 -21.02
CA LEU A 53 12.31 2.43 -20.31
C LEU A 53 13.01 3.71 -19.86
N THR A 54 12.45 4.85 -20.24
CA THR A 54 12.93 6.15 -19.78
C THR A 54 12.04 6.61 -18.63
N PRO A 55 12.63 7.01 -17.48
CA PRO A 55 11.83 7.48 -16.36
C PRO A 55 11.02 8.71 -16.78
N PHE A 56 9.74 8.72 -16.40
CA PHE A 56 8.93 9.92 -16.55
C PHE A 56 9.41 10.96 -15.53
N PRO A 57 9.67 12.22 -15.93
CA PRO A 57 10.12 13.24 -15.00
C PRO A 57 9.05 13.49 -13.94
N GLU A 58 9.44 13.46 -12.66
CA GLU A 58 8.54 13.84 -11.57
C GLU A 58 8.14 15.30 -11.74
N LYS A 59 6.83 15.55 -11.82
CA LYS A 59 6.29 16.91 -11.82
C LYS A 59 6.39 17.49 -10.42
N SER A 60 6.82 18.75 -10.33
CA SER A 60 6.71 19.51 -9.09
C SER A 60 5.23 19.66 -8.71
N PRO A 61 4.86 19.50 -7.44
CA PRO A 61 3.50 19.76 -6.99
C PRO A 61 3.04 21.18 -7.35
N PRO A 62 1.72 21.41 -7.52
CA PRO A 62 1.17 22.74 -7.76
C PRO A 62 1.55 23.74 -6.65
N GLY A 63 1.66 25.02 -6.97
CA GLY A 63 2.02 26.08 -6.01
C GLY A 63 1.24 26.07 -4.68
N PRO A 64 -0.10 25.92 -4.69
CA PRO A 64 -0.89 25.80 -3.45
C PRO A 64 -0.47 24.63 -2.55
N VAL A 65 -0.02 23.52 -3.15
CA VAL A 65 0.47 22.34 -2.43
C VAL A 65 1.82 22.62 -1.78
N LEU A 66 2.70 23.35 -2.49
CA LEU A 66 4.02 23.74 -1.97
C LEU A 66 3.93 24.71 -0.78
N HIS A 67 2.86 25.52 -0.72
CA HIS A 67 2.64 26.49 0.34
C HIS A 67 1.75 25.97 1.49
N ALA A 68 1.32 24.71 1.43
CA ALA A 68 0.54 24.12 2.51
C ALA A 68 1.41 23.94 3.77
N HIS A 69 0.92 24.44 4.91
CA HIS A 69 1.62 24.36 6.20
C HIS A 69 1.21 23.13 7.03
N CYS A 70 0.54 22.15 6.43
CA CYS A 70 0.16 20.92 7.11
C CYS A 70 1.36 19.99 7.33
N ARG A 71 1.37 19.25 8.44
CA ARG A 71 2.31 18.15 8.71
C ARG A 71 1.55 16.94 9.23
N PHE A 72 2.05 15.75 8.91
CA PHE A 72 1.58 14.53 9.55
C PHE A 72 2.05 14.47 11.01
N PRO A 73 1.29 13.84 11.91
CA PRO A 73 1.64 13.74 13.33
C PRO A 73 3.00 13.08 13.56
N ASP A 74 3.68 13.46 14.63
CA ASP A 74 5.01 12.95 14.97
C ASP A 74 5.04 11.42 15.14
N TRP A 75 3.93 10.83 15.61
CA TRP A 75 3.82 9.39 15.81
C TRP A 75 3.90 8.58 14.50
N VAL A 76 3.54 9.18 13.37
CA VAL A 76 3.55 8.54 12.04
C VAL A 76 4.94 8.63 11.38
N GLN A 77 5.80 9.55 11.83
CA GLN A 77 7.05 9.86 11.14
C GLN A 77 7.99 8.64 11.09
N GLY A 78 8.74 8.53 9.99
CA GLY A 78 9.76 7.50 9.78
C GLY A 78 9.41 6.46 8.70
N GLN A 79 10.06 5.30 8.80
CA GLN A 79 9.95 4.18 7.85
C GLN A 79 9.03 3.10 8.39
N TRP A 80 8.16 2.62 7.53
CA TRP A 80 7.23 1.53 7.70
C TRP A 80 7.40 0.57 6.51
N GLU A 81 6.92 -0.67 6.62
CA GLU A 81 7.15 -1.74 5.63
C GLU A 81 6.85 -1.31 4.19
N GLY A 82 5.68 -0.75 3.93
CA GLY A 82 5.24 -0.27 2.62
C GLY A 82 5.19 1.25 2.50
N MET A 83 5.59 2.00 3.54
CA MET A 83 5.32 3.42 3.64
C MET A 83 6.45 4.22 4.29
N GLN A 84 6.69 5.43 3.80
CA GLN A 84 7.63 6.36 4.40
C GLN A 84 6.92 7.69 4.65
N VAL A 85 7.04 8.23 5.87
CA VAL A 85 6.49 9.54 6.21
C VAL A 85 7.61 10.48 6.63
N LEU A 86 7.68 11.62 5.95
CA LEU A 86 8.63 12.68 6.23
C LEU A 86 7.92 14.03 6.19
N ARG A 87 7.76 14.65 7.35
CA ARG A 87 7.11 15.94 7.56
C ARG A 87 5.68 15.95 7.03
N ASN A 88 5.47 16.52 5.85
CA ASN A 88 4.19 16.70 5.18
C ASN A 88 3.99 15.74 4.01
N VAL A 89 4.93 14.84 3.73
CA VAL A 89 4.85 13.90 2.62
C VAL A 89 4.82 12.47 3.15
N LEU A 90 3.86 11.69 2.68
CA LEU A 90 3.71 10.26 2.90
C LEU A 90 3.85 9.57 1.55
N ILE A 91 4.80 8.65 1.44
CA ILE A 91 5.03 7.85 0.25
C ILE A 91 4.59 6.43 0.56
N TYR A 92 3.60 5.92 -0.18
CA TYR A 92 3.06 4.58 -0.03
C TYR A 92 3.33 3.75 -1.28
N LYS A 93 3.73 2.49 -1.09
CA LYS A 93 3.89 1.50 -2.15
C LYS A 93 2.71 0.53 -2.08
N ASP A 94 1.75 0.73 -2.97
CA ASP A 94 0.64 -0.19 -3.11
C ASP A 94 1.12 -1.45 -3.84
N HIS A 95 1.29 -2.54 -3.10
CA HIS A 95 1.70 -3.83 -3.64
C HIS A 95 0.61 -4.50 -4.48
N SER A 96 -0.67 -4.19 -4.24
CA SER A 96 -1.79 -4.77 -4.99
C SER A 96 -1.89 -4.17 -6.39
N ARG A 97 -1.69 -2.85 -6.50
CA ARG A 97 -1.72 -2.11 -7.76
C ARG A 97 -0.34 -1.92 -8.39
N LEU A 98 0.72 -2.38 -7.72
CA LEU A 98 2.12 -2.16 -8.10
C LEU A 98 2.41 -0.67 -8.36
N GLN A 99 1.82 0.21 -7.55
CA GLN A 99 1.85 1.65 -7.74
C GLN A 99 2.49 2.35 -6.54
N ARG A 100 3.42 3.26 -6.82
CA ARG A 100 3.93 4.22 -5.83
C ARG A 100 3.09 5.48 -5.84
N LEU A 101 2.60 5.85 -4.66
CA LEU A 101 1.78 7.02 -4.38
C LEU A 101 2.55 7.99 -3.47
N SER A 102 2.50 9.27 -3.78
CA SER A 102 3.01 10.35 -2.95
C SER A 102 1.83 11.21 -2.49
N LEU A 103 1.59 11.25 -1.20
CA LEU A 103 0.53 12.02 -0.55
C LEU A 103 1.16 13.20 0.20
N THR A 104 0.91 14.41 -0.27
CA THR A 104 1.33 15.64 0.38
C THR A 104 0.19 16.21 1.21
N CYS A 105 0.39 16.41 2.51
CA CYS A 105 -0.63 16.98 3.37
C CYS A 105 -0.94 18.42 3.01
N LEU A 106 -2.22 18.72 2.84
CA LEU A 106 -2.74 20.07 2.62
C LEU A 106 -3.36 20.63 3.89
N ARG A 107 -4.19 19.82 4.56
CA ARG A 107 -4.96 20.24 5.73
C ARG A 107 -5.33 19.04 6.59
N ARG A 108 -5.31 19.20 7.92
CA ARG A 108 -5.97 18.27 8.84
C ARG A 108 -7.44 18.63 8.94
N GLU A 109 -8.32 17.65 8.99
CA GLU A 109 -9.73 17.90 9.30
C GLU A 109 -9.83 18.47 10.72
N ASN A 110 -10.51 19.61 10.85
CA ASN A 110 -10.79 20.20 12.15
C ASN A 110 -12.10 19.62 12.70
N ASP A 111 -12.33 19.75 14.01
CA ASP A 111 -13.59 19.39 14.67
C ASP A 111 -13.88 17.88 14.80
N THR A 112 -12.94 17.01 14.45
CA THR A 112 -13.00 15.57 14.75
C THR A 112 -11.77 15.14 15.56
N PRO A 113 -11.91 14.16 16.48
CA PRO A 113 -10.75 13.56 17.16
C PRO A 113 -9.94 12.65 16.23
N GLU A 114 -10.41 12.43 15.00
CA GLU A 114 -9.81 11.50 14.06
C GLU A 114 -8.62 12.14 13.33
N ASP A 115 -7.60 11.32 13.05
CA ASP A 115 -6.42 11.74 12.30
C ASP A 115 -6.69 11.65 10.79
N ARG A 116 -7.60 12.50 10.30
CA ARG A 116 -7.97 12.65 8.89
C ARG A 116 -7.30 13.87 8.25
N PHE A 117 -6.79 13.69 7.02
CA PHE A 117 -6.03 14.72 6.32
C PHE A 117 -6.43 14.79 4.86
N ILE A 118 -6.74 16.00 4.39
CA ILE A 118 -6.85 16.29 2.96
C ILE A 118 -5.43 16.32 2.38
N VAL A 119 -5.23 15.55 1.33
CA VAL A 119 -3.92 15.34 0.70
C VAL A 119 -3.97 15.60 -0.80
N PHE A 120 -2.87 16.10 -1.34
CA PHE A 120 -2.58 16.05 -2.75
C PHE A 120 -1.86 14.74 -3.05
N SER A 121 -2.44 13.93 -3.93
CA SER A 121 -1.94 12.63 -4.33
C SER A 121 -1.34 12.70 -5.72
N SER A 122 -0.08 12.27 -5.85
CA SER A 122 0.57 12.06 -7.15
C SER A 122 1.09 10.63 -7.28
N THR A 123 0.93 10.05 -8.46
CA THR A 123 1.47 8.73 -8.78
C THR A 123 2.82 8.88 -9.49
N HIS A 124 3.64 7.84 -9.45
CA HIS A 124 4.90 7.81 -10.22
C HIS A 124 4.70 7.88 -11.76
N CYS A 125 3.46 7.76 -12.23
CA CYS A 125 3.07 7.95 -13.63
C CYS A 125 2.62 9.39 -13.94
N GLY A 126 2.59 10.29 -12.95
CA GLY A 126 2.19 11.69 -13.11
C GLY A 126 0.68 11.94 -13.06
N GLU A 127 -0.10 10.99 -12.57
CA GLU A 127 -1.53 11.19 -12.29
C GLU A 127 -1.68 11.97 -10.98
N GLU A 128 -2.51 13.00 -10.99
CA GLU A 128 -2.65 13.95 -9.88
C GLU A 128 -4.11 14.06 -9.47
N SER A 129 -4.35 14.06 -8.16
CA SER A 129 -5.67 14.21 -7.57
C SER A 129 -5.61 14.72 -6.14
N TYR A 130 -6.72 15.22 -5.64
CA TYR A 130 -6.95 15.52 -4.24
C TYR A 130 -7.77 14.39 -3.63
N ASN A 131 -7.41 13.99 -2.42
CA ASN A 131 -8.10 12.92 -1.71
C ASN A 131 -8.03 13.17 -0.19
N CYS A 132 -8.53 12.23 0.60
CA CYS A 132 -8.33 12.20 2.04
C CYS A 132 -7.62 10.92 2.47
N VAL A 133 -6.77 11.03 3.50
CA VAL A 133 -6.17 9.90 4.19
C VAL A 133 -6.61 9.91 5.65
N TRP A 134 -7.00 8.74 6.16
CA TRP A 134 -7.33 8.54 7.56
C TRP A 134 -6.26 7.64 8.19
N LEU A 135 -5.57 8.17 9.20
CA LEU A 135 -4.53 7.46 9.93
C LEU A 135 -5.09 7.03 11.30
N LYS A 136 -4.77 5.81 11.72
CA LYS A 136 -5.08 5.30 13.06
C LYS A 136 -3.85 4.67 13.69
N ARG A 137 -3.52 5.14 14.90
CA ARG A 137 -2.47 4.53 15.70
C ARG A 137 -3.02 3.32 16.44
N ARG A 138 -2.48 2.12 16.18
CA ARG A 138 -2.86 0.89 16.89
C ARG A 138 -1.90 0.57 18.04
N SER A 139 -0.61 0.81 17.83
CA SER A 139 0.40 0.74 18.89
C SER A 139 1.56 1.71 18.61
N LEU A 140 2.72 1.53 19.26
CA LEU A 140 3.93 2.29 18.96
C LEU A 140 4.54 1.94 17.59
N ASN A 141 4.37 0.69 17.15
CA ASN A 141 5.00 0.14 15.96
C ASN A 141 4.01 -0.37 14.91
N VAL A 142 2.70 -0.24 15.18
CA VAL A 142 1.63 -0.63 14.26
C VAL A 142 0.68 0.55 14.06
N MET A 143 0.40 0.85 12.81
CA MET A 143 -0.65 1.77 12.43
C MET A 143 -1.50 1.17 11.33
N GLU A 144 -2.69 1.72 11.18
CA GLU A 144 -3.55 1.46 10.05
C GLU A 144 -3.86 2.76 9.34
N PHE A 145 -4.07 2.68 8.04
CA PHE A 145 -4.56 3.82 7.28
C PHE A 145 -5.56 3.41 6.21
N GLN A 146 -6.36 4.39 5.78
CA GLN A 146 -7.18 4.31 4.60
C GLN A 146 -6.99 5.54 3.73
N ILE A 147 -7.12 5.35 2.42
CA ILE A 147 -7.19 6.42 1.43
C ILE A 147 -8.63 6.44 0.91
N GLY A 148 -9.22 7.63 0.82
CA GLY A 148 -10.59 7.81 0.34
C GLY A 148 -10.81 7.16 -1.03
N SER A 149 -11.96 6.50 -1.18
CA SER A 149 -12.31 5.76 -2.39
C SER A 149 -12.59 6.65 -3.61
N GLN A 150 -12.90 7.94 -3.40
CA GLN A 150 -13.31 8.89 -4.43
C GLN A 150 -12.33 10.08 -4.49
N PRO A 151 -11.22 9.97 -5.23
CA PRO A 151 -10.34 11.09 -5.50
C PRO A 151 -11.02 12.14 -6.39
N SER A 152 -10.59 13.40 -6.26
CA SER A 152 -11.12 14.55 -7.00
C SER A 152 -10.01 15.27 -7.75
N HIS A 153 -10.29 15.82 -8.93
CA HIS A 153 -9.33 16.70 -9.62
C HIS A 153 -9.31 18.12 -9.03
N MET A 154 -10.30 18.48 -8.21
CA MET A 154 -10.41 19.78 -7.56
C MET A 154 -10.31 19.64 -6.05
N TYR A 155 -9.64 20.60 -5.41
CA TYR A 155 -9.64 20.71 -3.96
C TYR A 155 -11.06 20.96 -3.44
N SER A 156 -11.44 20.26 -2.38
CA SER A 156 -12.67 20.53 -1.63
C SER A 156 -12.44 20.23 -0.15
N ASP A 157 -13.06 21.02 0.73
CA ASP A 157 -13.02 20.81 2.16
C ASP A 157 -13.80 19.56 2.62
N THR A 158 -14.67 19.03 1.76
CA THR A 158 -15.50 17.85 2.03
C THR A 158 -14.85 16.53 1.64
N LEU A 159 -13.57 16.53 1.24
CA LEU A 159 -12.87 15.33 0.78
C LEU A 159 -12.70 14.25 1.86
N CYS A 160 -12.90 14.58 3.15
CA CYS A 160 -12.76 13.66 4.28
C CYS A 160 -14.10 13.17 4.87
N HIS A 161 -15.22 13.38 4.17
CA HIS A 161 -16.53 12.89 4.62
C HIS A 161 -16.56 11.35 4.77
N ASP A 162 -17.38 10.84 5.69
CA ASP A 162 -17.35 9.43 6.11
C ASP A 162 -17.55 8.42 4.96
N LEU A 163 -18.33 8.76 3.92
CA LEU A 163 -18.58 7.87 2.78
C LEU A 163 -17.33 7.59 1.93
N GLN A 164 -16.23 8.32 2.14
CA GLN A 164 -14.94 8.03 1.52
C GLN A 164 -14.31 6.75 2.04
N PHE A 165 -14.69 6.32 3.24
CA PHE A 165 -14.08 5.26 3.99
C PHE A 165 -15.06 4.10 4.19
N SER A 166 -14.56 2.87 4.08
CA SER A 166 -15.34 1.67 4.43
C SER A 166 -14.76 1.04 5.68
N ASP A 167 -15.55 0.23 6.38
CA ASP A 167 -15.06 -0.41 7.61
C ASP A 167 -13.99 -1.49 7.35
N ASP A 168 -13.89 -2.00 6.12
CA ASP A 168 -13.06 -3.15 5.73
C ASP A 168 -11.82 -2.80 4.87
N ALA A 169 -11.61 -1.54 4.49
CA ALA A 169 -10.51 -1.14 3.59
C ALA A 169 -9.20 -0.73 4.29
N TRP A 170 -8.99 -1.11 5.56
CA TRP A 170 -7.80 -0.71 6.33
C TRP A 170 -6.54 -1.42 5.84
N THR A 171 -5.49 -0.63 5.58
CA THR A 171 -4.14 -1.15 5.34
C THR A 171 -3.32 -1.05 6.62
N THR A 172 -2.84 -2.18 7.13
CA THR A 172 -1.97 -2.25 8.30
C THR A 172 -0.51 -2.06 7.88
N GLN A 173 0.27 -1.35 8.68
CA GLN A 173 1.71 -1.12 8.46
C GLN A 173 2.50 -1.36 9.73
N GLY A 174 3.53 -2.22 9.65
CA GLY A 174 4.54 -2.38 10.68
C GLY A 174 5.69 -1.38 10.52
N ARG A 175 6.27 -0.92 11.63
CA ARG A 175 7.49 -0.10 11.61
C ARG A 175 8.68 -0.96 11.18
N ASP A 176 9.40 -0.55 10.14
CA ASP A 176 10.52 -1.34 9.54
C ASP A 176 11.66 -1.58 10.55
N LYS A 177 12.00 -0.55 11.32
CA LYS A 177 12.98 -0.64 12.41
C LYS A 177 12.39 -0.07 13.70
N PRO A 178 11.77 -0.91 14.54
CA PRO A 178 11.21 -0.45 15.80
C PRO A 178 12.34 0.01 16.73
N THR A 179 12.26 1.26 17.22
CA THR A 179 13.21 1.81 18.19
C THR A 179 13.06 1.18 19.58
N GLN A 180 11.87 0.68 19.87
CA GLN A 180 11.55 -0.07 21.07
C GLN A 180 10.73 -1.29 20.66
N MET A 181 11.16 -2.49 21.09
CA MET A 181 10.27 -3.65 21.02
C MET A 181 9.08 -3.38 21.93
N PHE A 182 7.91 -3.27 21.32
CA PHE A 182 6.67 -3.15 22.07
C PHE A 182 6.16 -4.58 22.30
N PRO A 183 5.99 -5.01 23.56
CA PRO A 183 5.74 -6.40 23.88
C PRO A 183 4.41 -6.91 23.28
N CYS A 184 3.44 -6.02 23.02
CA CYS A 184 2.15 -6.41 22.45
C CYS A 184 1.81 -5.53 21.24
N PRO A 185 2.29 -5.86 20.02
CA PRO A 185 2.14 -4.99 18.85
C PRO A 185 0.68 -4.72 18.46
N ILE A 186 -0.23 -5.64 18.80
CA ILE A 186 -1.67 -5.55 18.57
C ILE A 186 -2.37 -6.08 19.84
N THR A 187 -3.38 -5.37 20.34
CA THR A 187 -4.12 -5.74 21.56
C THR A 187 -5.62 -5.75 21.31
N GLY A 188 -6.29 -6.79 21.79
CA GLY A 188 -7.75 -6.90 21.73
C GLY A 188 -8.23 -8.11 20.96
N ASP A 189 -9.53 -8.14 20.70
CA ASP A 189 -10.23 -9.23 20.04
C ASP A 189 -10.59 -8.84 18.61
N TYR A 190 -10.01 -9.56 17.65
CA TYR A 190 -10.24 -9.38 16.22
C TYR A 190 -10.96 -10.59 15.67
N THR A 191 -11.96 -10.38 14.81
CA THR A 191 -12.66 -11.48 14.14
C THR A 191 -12.77 -11.17 12.66
N GLY A 192 -12.38 -12.12 11.82
CA GLY A 192 -12.42 -11.98 10.37
C GLY A 192 -12.86 -13.26 9.69
N ILE A 193 -13.37 -13.13 8.46
CA ILE A 193 -13.69 -14.26 7.60
C ILE A 193 -12.40 -14.75 6.94
N LEU A 194 -12.19 -16.07 6.89
CA LEU A 194 -11.04 -16.64 6.22
C LEU A 194 -11.20 -16.54 4.68
N PRO A 195 -10.24 -15.95 3.95
CA PRO A 195 -10.37 -15.73 2.51
C PRO A 195 -10.48 -17.04 1.71
N GLU A 196 -9.78 -18.08 2.17
CA GLU A 196 -9.79 -19.43 1.57
C GLU A 196 -11.11 -20.17 1.82
N ASN A 197 -11.85 -19.81 2.89
CA ASN A 197 -13.03 -20.55 3.31
C ASN A 197 -14.08 -19.62 3.95
N PRO A 198 -14.97 -19.00 3.14
CA PRO A 198 -15.86 -17.93 3.59
C PRO A 198 -16.89 -18.32 4.68
N GLY A 199 -17.07 -19.62 4.94
CA GLY A 199 -17.92 -20.12 6.03
C GLY A 199 -17.25 -20.15 7.40
N LEU A 200 -15.94 -19.92 7.46
CA LEU A 200 -15.14 -19.98 8.67
C LEU A 200 -14.67 -18.59 9.08
N CYS A 201 -14.79 -18.31 10.37
CA CYS A 201 -14.38 -17.07 11.00
C CYS A 201 -13.23 -17.37 11.96
N ALA A 202 -12.13 -16.64 11.81
CA ALA A 202 -11.02 -16.69 12.73
C ALA A 202 -11.16 -15.56 13.75
N LYS A 203 -11.06 -15.90 15.03
CA LYS A 203 -10.87 -14.96 16.13
C LYS A 203 -9.41 -14.97 16.54
N VAL A 204 -8.79 -13.80 16.56
CA VAL A 204 -7.45 -13.57 17.13
C VAL A 204 -7.64 -12.70 18.37
N ALA A 205 -7.10 -13.12 19.50
CA ALA A 205 -7.08 -12.34 20.73
C ALA A 205 -5.66 -12.26 21.28
N SER A 206 -5.23 -11.05 21.63
CA SER A 206 -3.92 -10.80 22.23
C SER A 206 -4.05 -9.80 23.38
N ASP A 207 -3.36 -10.07 24.49
CA ASP A 207 -3.30 -9.18 25.64
C ASP A 207 -1.85 -8.76 25.95
N CYS A 208 -1.70 -7.63 26.64
CA CYS A 208 -0.39 -7.09 27.04
C CYS A 208 0.22 -7.80 28.26
N ASN A 209 -0.56 -8.60 28.98
CA ASN A 209 -0.11 -9.25 30.20
C ASN A 209 0.74 -10.49 29.89
N ASN A 210 0.42 -11.17 28.78
CA ASN A 210 1.14 -12.32 28.24
C ASN A 210 1.55 -12.03 26.79
N PRO A 211 2.56 -11.15 26.58
CA PRO A 211 2.93 -10.67 25.25
C PRO A 211 3.38 -11.76 24.27
N ASP A 212 3.85 -12.89 24.78
CA ASP A 212 4.28 -14.04 23.99
C ASP A 212 3.13 -14.99 23.62
N VAL A 213 1.90 -14.68 24.02
CA VAL A 213 0.73 -15.53 23.82
C VAL A 213 -0.31 -14.83 22.95
N MET A 214 -0.60 -15.45 21.80
CA MET A 214 -1.73 -15.09 20.94
C MET A 214 -2.74 -16.23 20.97
N PHE A 215 -3.98 -15.91 21.28
CA PHE A 215 -5.09 -16.86 21.18
C PHE A 215 -5.67 -16.80 19.78
N TYR A 216 -5.71 -17.95 19.12
CA TYR A 216 -6.30 -18.11 17.81
C TYR A 216 -7.41 -19.14 17.91
N THR A 217 -8.57 -18.86 17.32
CA THR A 217 -9.69 -19.79 17.29
C THR A 217 -10.42 -19.68 15.95
N VAL A 218 -10.66 -20.81 15.30
CA VAL A 218 -11.45 -20.89 14.06
C VAL A 218 -12.80 -21.51 14.39
N SER A 219 -13.87 -20.83 14.00
CA SER A 219 -15.24 -21.30 14.23
C SER A 219 -16.11 -21.09 13.00
N ASN A 220 -17.26 -21.77 12.95
CA ASN A 220 -18.26 -21.50 11.92
C ASN A 220 -18.80 -20.07 12.10
N CYS A 221 -18.76 -19.24 11.05
CA CYS A 221 -19.25 -17.86 11.13
C CYS A 221 -20.73 -17.77 11.54
N ALA A 222 -21.56 -18.74 11.11
CA ALA A 222 -22.98 -18.81 11.46
C ALA A 222 -23.22 -19.46 12.83
N ASN A 223 -22.32 -20.35 13.27
CA ASN A 223 -22.43 -21.01 14.56
C ASN A 223 -21.08 -21.02 15.30
N LYS A 224 -20.83 -19.97 16.07
CA LYS A 224 -19.58 -19.78 16.84
C LYS A 224 -19.31 -20.85 17.91
N SER A 225 -20.29 -21.69 18.24
CA SER A 225 -20.10 -22.83 19.16
C SER A 225 -19.40 -24.02 18.49
N GLN A 226 -19.38 -24.07 17.16
CA GLN A 226 -18.66 -25.08 16.40
C GLN A 226 -17.24 -24.60 16.14
N VAL A 227 -16.36 -24.88 17.10
CA VAL A 227 -14.93 -24.57 17.05
C VAL A 227 -14.19 -25.70 16.34
N PHE A 228 -13.34 -25.33 15.40
CA PHE A 228 -12.52 -26.26 14.60
C PHE A 228 -11.05 -26.23 15.01
N GLU A 229 -10.58 -25.08 15.49
CA GLU A 229 -9.21 -24.83 15.95
C GLU A 229 -9.23 -23.78 17.07
#